data_AF-A0A7V6LBT6-F1
#
_entry.id   AF-A0A7V6LBT6-F1
#
_cell.length_a   1.000
_cell.length_b   1.000
_cell.length_c   1.000
_cell.angle_alpha   90.00
_cell.angle_beta   90.00
_cell.angle_gamma   90.00
#
_symmetry.space_group_name_H-M   'P 1'
#
loop_
_entity.id
_entity.type
_entity.pdbx_description
1 polymer ?
#
loop_
_entity_poly.entity_id
_entity_poly.type
_entity_poly.pdbx_seq_one_letter_code
_entity_poly.pdbx_strand_id
1 'polypeptide(L)'
;MRCRSSCIDAGGTSVFFGRSRFNFTFIGAGSSVFTLRLVGDILKEDFIDGGEIRLVDIDTKVLKEVTEAVIKLVGQTKKQFKVTS
;
A
#
# COMPACT_ATOMS: atom_id res chain seq x y z
N MET A 1 2.76 -45.98 -23.92
CA MET A 1 2.68 -45.38 -22.56
C MET A 1 1.49 -44.43 -22.51
N ARG A 2 0.75 -44.43 -21.39
CA ARG A 2 -0.59 -43.87 -21.19
C ARG A 2 -0.61 -42.32 -21.10
N CYS A 3 -1.48 -41.70 -21.89
CA CYS A 3 -2.61 -40.82 -21.56
C CYS A 3 -2.60 -39.82 -20.36
N ARG A 4 -3.16 -38.62 -20.62
CA ARG A 4 -3.85 -37.59 -19.76
C ARG A 4 -2.98 -36.52 -19.10
N SER A 5 -3.40 -35.26 -18.91
CA SER A 5 -4.54 -34.47 -19.39
C SER A 5 -4.31 -33.01 -18.98
N SER A 6 -4.87 -32.08 -19.77
CA SER A 6 -5.42 -30.78 -19.38
C SER A 6 -5.43 -30.39 -17.89
N CYS A 7 -4.96 -29.17 -17.60
CA CYS A 7 -5.69 -28.25 -16.73
C CYS A 7 -5.99 -26.99 -17.53
N ILE A 8 -7.21 -26.95 -18.07
CA ILE A 8 -7.94 -25.71 -18.29
C ILE A 8 -8.29 -25.25 -16.87
N ASP A 9 -7.63 -24.21 -16.38
CA ASP A 9 -8.18 -23.43 -15.27
C ASP A 9 -8.84 -22.19 -15.86
N ALA A 10 -10.17 -22.22 -15.78
CA ALA A 10 -11.05 -21.12 -16.07
C ALA A 10 -10.84 -20.01 -15.03
N GLY A 11 -10.46 -18.82 -15.50
CA GLY A 11 -10.31 -17.65 -14.65
C GLY A 11 -9.48 -16.59 -15.35
N GLY A 12 -10.13 -15.60 -15.95
CA GLY A 12 -9.45 -14.42 -16.47
C GLY A 12 -8.87 -13.60 -15.33
N THR A 13 -7.62 -13.86 -14.95
CA THR A 13 -6.74 -12.93 -14.22
C THR A 13 -5.40 -12.89 -14.92
N SER A 14 -5.45 -12.36 -16.14
CA SER A 14 -4.28 -12.02 -16.91
C SER A 14 -3.54 -10.84 -16.24
N VAL A 15 -2.25 -11.05 -15.97
CA VAL A 15 -1.19 -10.03 -16.02
C VAL A 15 -1.11 -9.04 -14.84
N PHE A 16 -0.29 -9.28 -13.80
CA PHE A 16 0.46 -8.21 -13.08
C PHE A 16 1.64 -8.78 -12.23
N PHE A 17 2.41 -9.74 -12.76
CA PHE A 17 3.49 -10.40 -11.99
C PHE A 17 4.82 -9.63 -11.98
N GLY A 18 4.83 -8.31 -11.71
CA GLY A 18 6.10 -7.57 -11.81
C GLY A 18 6.30 -6.29 -11.03
N ARG A 19 5.25 -5.60 -10.56
CA ARG A 19 5.42 -4.36 -9.78
C ARG A 19 4.32 -4.21 -8.73
N SER A 20 4.41 -4.98 -7.65
CA SER A 20 3.51 -4.86 -6.50
C SER A 20 4.07 -3.95 -5.38
N ARG A 21 5.26 -3.36 -5.60
CA ARG A 21 5.87 -2.38 -4.69
C ARG A 21 5.81 -0.97 -5.26
N PHE A 22 5.24 -0.04 -4.49
CA PHE A 22 4.99 1.34 -4.91
C PHE A 22 5.53 2.37 -3.92
N ASN A 23 5.95 3.52 -4.44
CA ASN A 23 6.36 4.65 -3.62
C ASN A 23 5.28 5.73 -3.69
N PHE A 24 4.62 5.99 -2.56
CA PHE A 24 3.63 7.04 -2.42
C PHE A 24 4.25 8.22 -1.68
N THR A 25 4.11 9.43 -2.21
CA THR A 25 4.58 10.66 -1.56
C THR A 25 3.40 11.60 -1.39
N PHE A 26 3.07 11.93 -0.15
CA PHE A 26 1.98 12.82 0.22
C PHE A 26 2.55 14.18 0.61
N ILE A 27 2.32 15.19 -0.22
CA ILE A 27 2.68 16.58 0.06
C ILE A 27 1.46 17.29 0.63
N GLY A 28 1.59 17.92 1.80
CA GLY A 28 0.45 18.40 2.58
C GLY A 28 -0.13 17.31 3.50
N ALA A 29 0.73 16.43 4.03
CA ALA A 29 0.32 15.31 4.86
C ALA A 29 -0.36 15.73 6.18
N GLY A 30 -0.23 17.00 6.58
CA GLY A 30 -0.90 17.60 7.73
C GLY A 30 -2.43 17.64 7.63
N SER A 31 -2.99 17.36 6.45
CA SER A 31 -4.41 17.02 6.31
C SER A 31 -4.68 15.61 6.83
N SER A 32 -4.63 15.41 8.16
CA SER A 32 -4.59 14.10 8.82
C SER A 32 -5.68 13.15 8.36
N VAL A 33 -6.93 13.63 8.30
CA VAL A 33 -8.09 12.81 7.89
C VAL A 33 -8.01 12.41 6.43
N PHE A 34 -7.52 13.31 5.56
CA PHE A 34 -7.34 13.03 4.13
C PHE A 34 -6.24 12.02 3.91
N THR A 35 -5.07 12.23 4.55
CA THR A 35 -3.91 11.33 4.46
C THR A 35 -4.26 9.92 4.93
N LEU A 36 -4.94 9.79 6.08
CA LEU A 36 -5.32 8.48 6.63
C LEU A 36 -6.32 7.73 5.74
N ARG A 37 -7.26 8.43 5.10
CA ARG A 37 -8.23 7.81 4.17
C ARG A 37 -7.52 7.27 2.93
N LEU A 38 -6.66 8.08 2.30
CA LEU A 38 -5.92 7.65 1.11
C LEU A 38 -4.99 6.47 1.42
N VAL A 39 -4.27 6.52 2.54
CA VAL A 39 -3.42 5.41 2.98
C VAL A 39 -4.28 4.16 3.24
N GLY A 40 -5.43 4.30 3.89
CA GLY A 40 -6.36 3.21 4.12
C GLY A 40 -6.85 2.55 2.83
N ASP A 41 -7.19 3.35 1.83
CA ASP A 41 -7.62 2.86 0.52
C ASP A 41 -6.48 2.09 -0.18
N ILE A 42 -5.27 2.65 -0.22
CA ILE A 42 -4.07 1.97 -0.77
C ILE A 42 -3.80 0.64 -0.06
N LEU A 43 -3.94 0.62 1.27
CA LEU A 43 -3.72 -0.57 2.07
C LEU A 43 -4.77 -1.66 1.83
N LYS A 44 -5.93 -1.34 1.25
CA LYS A 44 -6.98 -2.31 0.91
C LYS A 44 -6.77 -2.99 -0.45
N GLU A 45 -6.00 -2.40 -1.36
CA GLU A 45 -5.85 -2.91 -2.73
C GLU A 45 -5.03 -4.22 -2.83
N ASP A 46 -5.63 -5.30 -3.34
CA ASP A 46 -5.01 -6.64 -3.33
C ASP A 46 -3.74 -6.77 -4.18
N PHE A 47 -3.55 -5.91 -5.19
CA PHE A 47 -2.37 -5.95 -6.06
C PHE A 47 -1.15 -5.20 -5.49
N ILE A 48 -1.30 -4.55 -4.33
CA ILE A 48 -0.26 -3.76 -3.67
C ILE A 48 0.29 -4.55 -2.49
N ASP A 49 1.51 -5.08 -2.64
CA ASP A 49 2.17 -5.90 -1.61
C ASP A 49 2.97 -5.05 -0.60
N GLY A 50 3.38 -3.84 -0.99
CA GLY A 50 4.13 -2.94 -0.12
C GLY A 50 4.84 -1.80 -0.83
N GLY A 51 5.90 -1.27 -0.22
CA GLY A 51 6.69 -0.17 -0.77
C GLY A 51 7.05 0.88 0.28
N GLU A 52 6.96 2.15 -0.08
CA GLU A 52 7.32 3.28 0.80
C GLU A 52 6.22 4.36 0.78
N ILE A 53 5.88 4.86 1.96
CA ILE A 53 4.98 6.00 2.17
C ILE A 53 5.83 7.15 2.72
N ARG A 54 5.97 8.21 1.92
CA ARG A 54 6.62 9.47 2.28
C ARG A 54 5.57 10.51 2.64
N LEU A 55 5.69 11.11 3.81
CA LEU A 55 4.81 12.16 4.30
C LEU A 55 5.60 13.47 4.35
N VAL A 56 5.11 14.52 3.69
CA VAL A 56 5.78 15.82 3.65
C VAL A 56 4.79 16.88 4.05
N ASP A 57 5.15 17.66 5.06
CA ASP A 57 4.42 18.86 5.47
C ASP A 57 5.38 19.88 6.09
N ILE A 58 4.99 21.16 6.07
CA ILE A 58 5.73 22.23 6.73
C ILE A 58 5.46 22.26 8.24
N ASP A 59 4.28 21.82 8.68
CA ASP A 59 3.93 21.73 10.09
C ASP A 59 4.49 20.42 10.68
N THR A 60 5.65 20.54 11.31
CA THR A 60 6.36 19.40 11.91
C THR A 60 5.62 18.75 13.07
N LYS A 61 4.76 19.48 13.78
CA LYS A 61 3.98 18.91 14.90
C LYS A 61 2.88 18.00 14.35
N VAL A 62 2.09 18.51 13.41
CA VAL A 62 1.03 17.73 12.78
C VAL A 62 1.61 16.57 11.98
N LEU A 63 2.71 16.79 11.26
CA LEU A 63 3.40 15.73 10.50
C LEU A 63 3.81 14.56 11.40
N LYS A 64 4.33 14.84 12.60
CA LYS A 64 4.70 13.80 13.56
C LYS A 64 3.49 12.96 13.97
N GLU A 65 2.38 13.62 14.35
CA GLU A 65 1.15 12.94 14.76
C GLU A 65 0.56 12.08 13.64
N VAL A 66 0.53 12.61 12.41
CA VAL A 66 0.06 11.87 11.23
C VAL A 66 0.98 10.68 10.92
N THR A 67 2.29 10.86 11.04
CA THR A 67 3.26 9.79 10.82
C THR A 67 3.06 8.64 11.79
N GLU A 68 2.86 8.93 13.08
CA GLU A 68 2.56 7.91 14.09
C GLU A 68 1.23 7.19 13.80
N ALA A 69 0.20 7.92 13.34
CA ALA A 69 -1.08 7.33 12.96
C ALA A 69 -0.97 6.42 11.73
N VAL A 70 -0.23 6.84 10.70
CA VAL A 70 0.03 6.05 9.49
C VAL A 70 0.85 4.80 9.81
N ILE A 71 1.86 4.89 10.68
CA ILE A 71 2.63 3.71 11.13
C ILE A 71 1.71 2.69 11.80
N LYS A 72 0.83 3.14 12.71
CA LYS A 72 -0.15 2.26 13.37
C LYS A 72 -1.10 1.62 12.36
N LEU A 73 -1.59 2.39 11.40
CA LEU A 73 -2.51 1.90 10.35
C LEU A 73 -1.85 0.85 9.45
N VAL A 74 -0.62 1.10 9.00
CA VAL A 74 0.17 0.13 8.23
C VAL A 74 0.41 -1.15 9.04
N GLY A 75 0.74 -1.01 10.33
CA GLY A 75 0.98 -2.14 11.23
C GLY A 75 -0.25 -3.03 11.49
N GLN A 76 -1.46 -2.58 11.16
CA GLN A 76 -2.67 -3.41 11.20
C GLN A 76 -2.80 -4.32 9.97
N THR A 77 -1.93 -4.16 8.97
CA THR A 77 -1.95 -4.92 7.72
C THR A 77 -0.74 -5.85 7.61
N LYS A 78 -0.83 -6.83 6.72
CA LYS A 78 0.31 -7.72 6.39
C LYS A 78 1.23 -7.14 5.31
N LYS A 79 0.97 -5.91 4.85
CA LYS A 79 1.68 -5.27 3.73
C LYS A 79 2.99 -4.64 4.19
N GLN A 80 4.02 -4.76 3.36
CA GLN A 80 5.37 -4.30 3.71
C GLN A 80 5.61 -2.86 3.28
N PHE A 81 5.01 -1.91 4.00
CA PHE A 81 5.26 -0.47 3.80
C PHE A 81 6.27 0.08 4.80
N LYS A 82 7.29 0.77 4.28
CA LYS A 82 8.16 1.65 5.07
C LYS A 82 7.53 3.04 5.11
N VAL A 83 7.36 3.62 6.30
CA VAL A 83 6.84 4.98 6.47
C VAL A 83 8.00 5.92 6.80
N THR A 84 8.08 7.05 6.12
CA THR A 84 9.10 8.09 6.33
C THR A 84 8.44 9.47 6.26
N SER A 85 8.91 10.41 7.07
CA SER A 85 8.46 11.81 7.10
C SER A 85 9.65 12.75 7.02
#